data_AF-A0A7R8VWF3-F1
#
_entry.id   AF-A0A7R8VWF3-F1
#
_cell.length_a   1.000
_cell.length_b   1.000
_cell.length_c   1.000
_cell.angle_alpha   90.00
_cell.angle_beta   90.00
_cell.angle_gamma   90.00
#
_symmetry.space_group_name_H-M   'P 1'
#
loop_
_entity.id
_entity.type
_entity.pdbx_description
1 polymer ?
#
loop_
_entity_poly.entity_id
_entity_poly.type
_entity_poly.pdbx_seq_one_letter_code
_entity_poly.pdbx_strand_id
1 'polypeptide(L)'
;CPGNNQPATIVVRVGNNRPDLGTNPICNRFSGPLEEGKPLFLPCNPPMPGAFVSVHLEDTTLSQLSICEAFVYTDQALPIERCPQFRDQPPGSTATYNGKCYIFYNRQPLNFKDALSFCKSRGGTLVDESNPALQGFISWELWRRHRSDTSSQYWMGAVRDAQDRKNWKWINGEDVSVSFWNLPGGSENCARYDGSKGWLWSDTNCNSNLNYICQHQPKACGRPEQPPNSTMVAKNFNVGATIEYSCDEGHLLVGPVARTCLPTGFYNEFPPVCKR
;
A
#
# COMPACT_ATOMS: atom_id res chain seq x y z
N CYS A 1 21.99 9.04 -22.39
CA CYS A 1 21.76 7.97 -23.38
C CYS A 1 23.01 7.82 -24.21
N PRO A 2 23.67 6.65 -24.28
CA PRO A 2 24.68 6.45 -25.31
C PRO A 2 23.95 6.32 -26.65
N GLY A 3 24.41 7.09 -27.63
CA GLY A 3 23.94 6.99 -29.01
C GLY A 3 24.28 5.63 -29.62
N ASN A 4 23.53 5.30 -30.68
CA ASN A 4 23.48 4.04 -31.43
C ASN A 4 22.67 2.94 -30.76
N ASN A 5 21.45 2.73 -31.27
CA ASN A 5 20.75 1.47 -31.64
C ASN A 5 21.24 0.09 -31.12
N GLN A 6 21.99 0.03 -30.04
CA GLN A 6 22.46 -1.19 -29.44
C GLN A 6 21.28 -1.80 -28.67
N PRO A 7 21.02 -3.10 -28.86
CA PRO A 7 19.96 -3.77 -28.14
C PRO A 7 20.33 -3.78 -26.65
N ALA A 8 19.52 -3.10 -25.84
CA ALA A 8 19.61 -3.14 -24.39
C ALA A 8 18.59 -4.14 -23.86
N THR A 9 18.91 -4.76 -22.72
CA THR A 9 17.94 -5.61 -22.02
C THR A 9 17.48 -4.92 -20.74
N ILE A 10 16.17 -4.69 -20.63
CA ILE A 10 15.53 -4.14 -19.44
C ILE A 10 14.79 -5.26 -18.72
N VAL A 11 15.07 -5.43 -17.43
CA VAL A 11 14.39 -6.39 -16.55
C VAL A 11 13.60 -5.64 -15.49
N VAL A 12 12.30 -5.85 -15.46
CA VAL A 12 11.40 -5.33 -14.44
C VAL A 12 11.13 -6.43 -13.42
N ARG A 13 11.42 -6.16 -12.16
CA ARG A 13 11.15 -7.08 -11.03
C ARG A 13 10.12 -6.47 -10.09
N VAL A 14 9.23 -7.31 -9.57
CA VAL A 14 8.16 -6.92 -8.66
C VAL A 14 8.19 -7.84 -7.45
N GLY A 15 8.22 -7.29 -6.25
CA GLY A 15 8.15 -8.08 -5.03
C GLY A 15 8.31 -7.26 -3.75
N ASN A 16 8.59 -7.95 -2.65
CA ASN A 16 8.65 -7.39 -1.30
C ASN A 16 10.04 -7.51 -0.65
N ASN A 17 11.02 -8.15 -1.31
CA ASN A 17 12.36 -8.32 -0.76
C ASN A 17 13.14 -7.01 -0.76
N ARG A 18 13.79 -6.71 0.36
CA ARG A 18 14.59 -5.50 0.60
C ARG A 18 15.72 -5.83 1.58
N PRO A 19 16.95 -5.27 1.43
CA PRO A 19 17.38 -4.27 0.45
C PRO A 19 17.66 -4.83 -0.95
N ASP A 20 17.81 -6.15 -1.09
CA ASP A 20 18.18 -6.77 -2.35
C ASP A 20 16.98 -6.94 -3.30
N LEU A 21 16.69 -5.86 -4.02
CA LEU A 21 15.64 -5.81 -5.03
C LEU A 21 15.89 -6.76 -6.21
N GLY A 22 17.14 -7.20 -6.42
CA GLY A 22 17.52 -8.13 -7.48
C GLY A 22 16.95 -9.54 -7.27
N THR A 23 16.62 -9.90 -6.04
CA THR A 23 16.00 -11.18 -5.70
C THR A 23 14.49 -11.23 -5.94
N ASN A 24 13.84 -10.08 -6.13
CA ASN A 24 12.41 -10.05 -6.43
C ASN A 24 12.16 -10.76 -7.77
N PRO A 25 11.06 -11.52 -7.92
CA PRO A 25 10.75 -12.20 -9.18
C PRO A 25 10.66 -11.24 -10.37
N ILE A 26 10.98 -11.75 -11.56
CA ILE A 26 10.91 -10.98 -12.82
C ILE A 26 9.44 -10.91 -13.26
N CYS A 27 8.95 -9.69 -13.42
CA CYS A 27 7.63 -9.39 -14.00
C CYS A 27 7.68 -9.31 -15.52
N ASN A 28 8.71 -8.66 -16.06
CA ASN A 28 8.88 -8.50 -17.50
C ASN A 28 10.36 -8.40 -17.85
N ARG A 29 10.74 -8.91 -19.02
CA ARG A 29 12.08 -8.77 -19.60
C ARG A 29 11.94 -8.34 -21.06
N PHE A 30 12.44 -7.17 -21.39
CA PHE A 30 12.48 -6.61 -22.73
C PHE A 30 13.91 -6.62 -23.25
N SER A 31 14.11 -7.03 -24.50
CA SER A 31 15.39 -6.94 -25.19
C SER A 31 15.16 -6.29 -26.56
N GLY A 32 15.79 -5.14 -26.79
CA GLY A 32 15.59 -4.39 -28.03
C GLY A 32 16.24 -3.01 -28.01
N PRO A 33 16.15 -2.25 -29.12
CA PRO A 33 16.61 -0.87 -29.16
C PRO A 33 15.77 0.01 -28.23
N LEU A 34 16.41 0.92 -27.51
CA LEU A 34 15.75 1.94 -26.70
C LEU A 34 15.70 3.25 -27.48
N GLU A 35 14.50 3.69 -27.86
CA GLU A 35 14.32 4.96 -28.56
C GLU A 35 14.26 6.12 -27.58
N GLU A 36 15.11 7.12 -27.78
CA GLU A 36 15.15 8.32 -26.93
C GLU A 36 13.83 9.12 -27.03
N GLY A 37 13.29 9.52 -25.88
CA GLY A 37 12.06 10.31 -25.79
C GLY A 37 10.76 9.54 -25.99
N LYS A 38 10.80 8.24 -26.34
CA LYS A 38 9.59 7.40 -26.40
C LYS A 38 9.37 6.60 -25.13
N PRO A 39 8.13 6.54 -24.60
CA PRO A 39 7.81 5.71 -23.45
C PRO A 39 7.86 4.23 -23.83
N LEU A 40 8.51 3.40 -23.00
CA LEU A 40 8.51 1.96 -23.12
C LEU A 40 7.49 1.37 -22.14
N PHE A 41 6.48 0.65 -22.66
CA PHE A 41 5.45 0.02 -21.84
C PHE A 41 5.75 -1.47 -21.61
N LEU A 42 5.86 -1.86 -20.33
CA LEU A 42 6.26 -3.21 -19.92
C LEU A 42 5.21 -3.83 -18.98
N PRO A 43 4.21 -4.57 -19.50
CA PRO A 43 3.17 -5.18 -18.67
C PRO A 43 3.68 -6.44 -17.95
N CYS A 44 3.27 -6.65 -16.70
CA CYS A 44 3.45 -7.94 -16.02
C CYS A 44 2.36 -8.91 -16.49
N ASN A 45 2.75 -10.08 -17.03
CA ASN A 45 1.80 -11.13 -17.36
C ASN A 45 2.32 -12.50 -16.86
N PRO A 46 1.72 -13.08 -15.80
CA PRO A 46 0.53 -12.61 -15.07
C PRO A 46 0.79 -11.36 -14.18
N PRO A 47 -0.27 -10.67 -13.71
CA PRO A 47 -0.14 -9.61 -12.71
C PRO A 47 0.59 -10.11 -11.45
N MET A 48 1.51 -9.29 -10.92
CA MET A 48 2.38 -9.67 -9.80
C MET A 48 2.15 -8.78 -8.57
N PRO A 49 1.94 -9.35 -7.37
CA PRO A 49 1.86 -8.57 -6.15
C PRO A 49 3.26 -8.18 -5.65
N GLY A 50 3.46 -6.91 -5.28
CA GLY A 50 4.69 -6.45 -4.67
C GLY A 50 4.62 -4.97 -4.28
N ALA A 51 5.22 -4.61 -3.15
CA ALA A 51 5.34 -3.23 -2.69
C ALA A 51 6.43 -2.45 -3.46
N PHE A 52 7.37 -3.16 -4.08
CA PHE A 52 8.50 -2.56 -4.80
C PHE A 52 8.55 -3.04 -6.24
N VAL A 53 8.74 -2.09 -7.14
CA VAL A 53 9.05 -2.33 -8.55
C VAL A 53 10.46 -1.79 -8.80
N SER A 54 11.32 -2.62 -9.38
CA SER A 54 12.69 -2.23 -9.74
C SER A 54 12.95 -2.50 -11.21
N VAL A 55 13.63 -1.56 -11.86
CA VAL A 55 14.04 -1.64 -13.25
C VAL A 55 15.55 -1.82 -13.29
N HIS A 56 16.00 -2.89 -13.93
CA HIS A 56 17.42 -3.25 -14.06
C HIS A 56 17.80 -3.21 -15.54
N LEU A 57 18.97 -2.64 -15.85
CA LEU A 57 19.58 -2.73 -17.17
C LEU A 57 20.57 -3.91 -17.15
N GLU A 58 20.34 -4.92 -17.96
CA GLU A 58 21.31 -5.97 -18.27
C GLU A 58 22.12 -5.53 -19.49
N ASP A 59 23.37 -5.15 -19.27
CA ASP A 59 24.34 -4.82 -20.32
C ASP A 59 25.68 -5.51 -20.03
N THR A 60 26.40 -5.83 -21.11
CA THR A 60 27.77 -6.38 -21.09
C THR A 60 28.84 -5.30 -20.84
N THR A 61 28.48 -4.02 -21.02
CA THR A 61 29.36 -2.87 -20.76
C THR A 61 28.90 -2.10 -19.50
N LEU A 62 29.80 -1.35 -18.87
CA LEU A 62 29.48 -0.45 -17.73
C LEU A 62 28.72 0.78 -18.22
N SER A 63 27.53 0.58 -18.79
CA SER A 63 26.64 1.64 -19.24
C SER A 63 25.66 2.00 -18.12
N GLN A 64 25.40 3.31 -17.94
CA GLN A 64 24.43 3.80 -16.96
C GLN A 64 23.15 4.21 -17.68
N LEU A 65 22.03 3.58 -17.31
CA LEU A 65 20.70 3.99 -17.76
C LEU A 65 20.30 5.28 -17.02
N SER A 66 19.93 6.31 -17.77
CA SER A 66 19.28 7.52 -17.22
C SER A 66 17.81 7.49 -17.61
N ILE A 67 16.92 7.38 -16.63
CA ILE A 67 15.47 7.39 -16.82
C ILE A 67 14.97 8.75 -16.34
N CYS A 68 14.17 9.45 -17.17
CA CYS A 68 13.56 10.72 -16.78
C CYS A 68 12.46 10.51 -15.74
N GLU A 69 11.57 9.57 -16.01
CA GLU A 69 10.42 9.27 -15.17
C GLU A 69 10.00 7.81 -15.35
N ALA A 70 9.54 7.18 -14.29
CA ALA A 70 8.99 5.84 -14.31
C ALA A 70 7.63 5.84 -13.62
N PHE A 71 6.61 5.38 -14.35
CA PHE A 71 5.26 5.23 -13.84
C PHE A 71 4.95 3.75 -13.66
N VAL A 72 4.40 3.41 -12.49
CA VAL A 72 3.90 2.07 -12.20
C VAL A 72 2.38 2.13 -12.14
N TYR A 73 1.73 1.38 -13.02
CA TYR A 73 0.28 1.28 -13.06
C TYR A 73 -0.15 -0.07 -12.49
N THR A 74 -1.21 -0.05 -11.69
CA THR A 74 -1.91 -1.25 -11.23
C THR A 74 -3.38 -0.90 -11.07
N ASP A 75 -4.24 -1.82 -11.48
CA ASP A 75 -5.68 -1.79 -11.27
C ASP A 75 -6.08 -2.13 -9.83
N GLN A 76 -5.12 -2.59 -9.01
CA GLN A 76 -5.30 -3.05 -7.64
C GLN A 76 -4.72 -2.08 -6.58
N ALA A 77 -4.20 -0.90 -6.97
CA ALA A 77 -3.81 0.11 -5.98
C ALA A 77 -4.99 0.99 -5.61
N LEU A 78 -5.21 1.15 -4.30
CA LEU A 78 -6.19 2.09 -3.79
C LEU A 78 -5.63 3.52 -3.94
N PRO A 79 -6.27 4.40 -4.74
CA PRO A 79 -5.82 5.79 -4.86
C PRO A 79 -5.99 6.55 -3.54
N ILE A 80 -5.05 7.45 -3.23
CA ILE A 80 -5.03 8.22 -1.96
C ILE A 80 -6.27 9.10 -1.82
N GLU A 81 -6.86 9.53 -2.94
CA GLU A 81 -8.07 10.34 -3.01
C GLU A 81 -9.31 9.60 -2.47
N ARG A 82 -9.26 8.25 -2.41
CA ARG A 82 -10.33 7.42 -1.85
C ARG A 82 -10.23 7.26 -0.33
N CYS A 83 -9.14 7.74 0.27
CA CYS A 83 -8.95 7.74 1.72
C CYS A 83 -9.69 8.89 2.41
N PRO A 84 -10.05 8.73 3.70
CA PRO A 84 -10.54 9.84 4.51
C PRO A 84 -9.53 11.00 4.52
N GLN A 85 -10.01 12.22 4.26
CA GLN A 85 -9.23 13.45 4.34
C GLN A 85 -9.72 14.27 5.53
N PHE A 86 -8.79 14.75 6.36
CA PHE A 86 -9.09 15.58 7.52
C PHE A 86 -8.41 16.95 7.40
N ARG A 87 -9.09 18.01 7.86
CA ARG A 87 -8.61 19.40 7.68
C ARG A 87 -7.27 19.67 8.38
N ASP A 88 -7.03 19.01 9.50
CA ASP A 88 -5.85 19.15 10.35
C ASP A 88 -4.73 18.16 9.98
N GLN A 89 -4.93 17.35 8.93
CA GLN A 89 -3.98 16.35 8.52
C GLN A 89 -2.72 16.98 7.88
N PRO A 90 -1.50 16.49 8.21
CA PRO A 90 -0.29 16.95 7.53
C PRO A 90 -0.31 16.60 6.03
N PRO A 91 0.06 17.52 5.12
CA PRO A 91 0.15 17.22 3.69
C PRO A 91 1.09 16.03 3.42
N GLY A 92 0.68 15.13 2.53
CA GLY A 92 1.46 13.94 2.18
C GLY A 92 1.60 12.90 3.29
N SER A 93 0.85 13.01 4.40
CA SER A 93 0.86 12.02 5.49
C SER A 93 0.05 10.76 5.20
N THR A 94 -0.76 10.71 4.15
CA THR A 94 -1.48 9.49 3.75
C THR A 94 -0.58 8.60 2.89
N ALA A 95 -0.68 7.29 3.09
CA ALA A 95 -0.25 6.28 2.13
C ALA A 95 -1.30 5.17 2.06
N THR A 96 -1.34 4.44 0.95
CA THR A 96 -2.30 3.34 0.73
C THR A 96 -1.55 2.03 0.55
N TYR A 97 -2.10 0.97 1.13
CA TYR A 97 -1.58 -0.38 0.95
C TYR A 97 -2.67 -1.42 1.16
N ASN A 98 -2.77 -2.38 0.24
CA ASN A 98 -3.70 -3.52 0.30
C ASN A 98 -5.15 -3.12 0.63
N GLY A 99 -5.69 -2.12 -0.06
CA GLY A 99 -7.06 -1.65 0.15
C GLY A 99 -7.30 -0.92 1.48
N LYS A 100 -6.24 -0.55 2.22
CA LYS A 100 -6.32 0.26 3.44
C LYS A 100 -5.58 1.58 3.28
N CYS A 101 -6.00 2.55 4.09
CA CYS A 101 -5.42 3.89 4.18
C CYS A 101 -4.64 4.02 5.48
N TYR A 102 -3.42 4.52 5.42
CA TYR A 102 -2.56 4.76 6.58
C TYR A 102 -2.22 6.24 6.65
N ILE A 103 -2.53 6.88 7.77
CA ILE A 103 -2.21 8.28 8.03
C ILE A 103 -1.18 8.37 9.15
N PHE A 104 -0.04 8.99 8.84
CA PHE A 104 1.10 9.13 9.74
C PHE A 104 1.06 10.48 10.45
N TYR A 105 0.79 10.49 11.75
CA TYR A 105 0.73 11.70 12.57
C TYR A 105 2.02 11.90 13.36
N ASN A 106 2.71 13.02 13.10
CA ASN A 106 4.05 13.29 13.64
C ASN A 106 4.23 14.65 14.33
N ARG A 107 3.16 15.45 14.46
CA ARG A 107 3.22 16.82 15.01
C ARG A 107 2.80 16.91 16.47
N GLN A 108 1.91 16.02 16.91
CA GLN A 108 1.38 16.00 18.27
C GLN A 108 1.49 14.57 18.81
N PRO A 109 2.65 14.18 19.36
CA PRO A 109 2.82 12.87 19.98
C PRO A 109 1.85 12.68 21.15
N LEU A 110 1.27 11.49 21.26
CA LEU A 110 0.28 11.13 22.28
C LEU A 110 0.68 9.84 22.99
N ASN A 111 0.16 9.62 24.19
CA ASN A 111 0.21 8.30 24.81
C ASN A 111 -0.64 7.30 24.02
N PHE A 112 -0.43 6.01 24.27
CA PHE A 112 -1.08 4.94 23.52
C PHE A 112 -2.61 5.04 23.54
N LYS A 113 -3.20 5.29 24.72
CA LYS A 113 -4.65 5.35 24.90
C LYS A 113 -5.26 6.51 24.14
N ASP A 114 -4.63 7.68 24.20
CA ASP A 114 -5.10 8.88 23.53
C ASP A 114 -4.90 8.80 22.02
N ALA A 115 -3.79 8.23 21.54
CA ALA A 115 -3.57 7.94 20.12
C ALA A 115 -4.64 6.98 19.56
N LEU A 116 -4.97 5.92 20.30
CA LEU A 116 -6.04 5.00 19.93
C LEU A 116 -7.41 5.68 19.88
N SER A 117 -7.74 6.46 20.92
CA SER A 117 -8.99 7.23 20.98
C SER A 117 -9.10 8.22 19.81
N PHE A 118 -8.00 8.87 19.47
CA PHE A 118 -7.90 9.79 18.34
C PHE A 118 -8.21 9.09 17.01
N CYS A 119 -7.56 7.96 16.71
CA CYS A 119 -7.85 7.22 15.47
C CYS A 119 -9.32 6.73 15.44
N LYS A 120 -9.85 6.25 16.56
CA LYS A 120 -11.25 5.80 16.69
C LYS A 120 -12.25 6.93 16.45
N SER A 121 -12.00 8.13 16.97
CA SER A 121 -12.85 9.31 16.76
C SER A 121 -13.01 9.69 15.29
N ARG A 122 -12.06 9.26 14.44
CA ARG A 122 -12.00 9.51 13.00
C ARG A 122 -12.46 8.32 12.15
N GLY A 123 -13.07 7.30 12.78
CA GLY A 123 -13.51 6.09 12.10
C GLY A 123 -12.36 5.21 11.61
N GLY A 124 -11.23 5.25 12.30
CA GLY A 124 -10.08 4.37 12.08
C GLY A 124 -9.64 3.70 13.37
N THR A 125 -8.44 3.14 13.36
CA THR A 125 -7.82 2.50 14.52
C THR A 125 -6.30 2.60 14.40
N LEU A 126 -5.54 2.27 15.44
CA LEU A 126 -4.09 2.05 15.26
C LEU A 126 -3.87 0.81 14.38
N VAL A 127 -2.69 0.70 13.76
CA VAL A 127 -2.35 -0.48 12.95
C VAL A 127 -2.49 -1.75 13.79
N ASP A 128 -3.42 -2.63 13.43
CA ASP A 128 -3.84 -3.77 14.27
C ASP A 128 -3.68 -5.14 13.58
N GLU A 129 -2.79 -5.20 12.60
CA GLU A 129 -2.42 -6.42 11.90
C GLU A 129 -0.96 -6.36 11.46
N SER A 130 -0.40 -7.51 11.08
CA SER A 130 0.94 -7.60 10.51
C SER A 130 1.04 -8.72 9.49
N ASN A 131 1.93 -8.51 8.52
CA ASN A 131 2.48 -9.55 7.64
C ASN A 131 3.81 -9.02 7.06
N PRO A 132 4.67 -9.86 6.45
CA PRO A 132 5.96 -9.42 5.94
C PRO A 132 5.89 -8.25 4.96
N ALA A 133 4.86 -8.22 4.11
CA ALA A 133 4.71 -7.18 3.10
C ALA A 133 4.22 -5.85 3.71
N LEU A 134 3.28 -5.90 4.67
CA LEU A 134 2.84 -4.73 5.43
C LEU A 134 3.98 -4.14 6.29
N GLN A 135 4.79 -4.99 6.93
CA GLN A 135 5.97 -4.54 7.67
C GLN A 135 6.95 -3.81 6.75
N GLY A 136 7.23 -4.38 5.57
CA GLY A 136 8.08 -3.74 4.55
C GLY A 136 7.53 -2.38 4.11
N PHE A 137 6.22 -2.31 3.86
CA PHE A 137 5.53 -1.06 3.49
C PHE A 137 5.64 0.01 4.59
N ILE A 138 5.25 -0.29 5.83
CA ILE A 138 5.25 0.68 6.94
C ILE A 138 6.69 1.13 7.27
N SER A 139 7.64 0.19 7.35
CA SER A 139 9.05 0.54 7.62
C SER A 139 9.64 1.45 6.55
N TRP A 140 9.28 1.24 5.27
CA TRP A 140 9.70 2.12 4.18
C TRP A 140 9.05 3.51 4.25
N GLU A 141 7.74 3.57 4.51
CA GLU A 141 7.02 4.82 4.71
C GLU A 141 7.61 5.63 5.88
N LEU A 142 7.95 4.99 6.99
CA LEU A 142 8.60 5.63 8.12
C LEU A 142 10.01 6.10 7.76
N TRP A 143 10.82 5.24 7.15
CA TRP A 143 12.19 5.58 6.73
C TRP A 143 12.23 6.78 5.77
N ARG A 144 11.37 6.82 4.75
CA ARG A 144 11.38 7.92 3.76
C ARG A 144 10.94 9.25 4.36
N ARG A 145 10.08 9.22 5.38
CA ARG A 145 9.57 10.41 6.10
C ARG A 145 10.58 10.95 7.11
N HIS A 146 11.48 10.10 7.58
CA HIS A 146 12.42 10.37 8.66
C HIS A 146 13.87 10.13 8.23
N ARG A 147 14.22 10.55 7.00
CA ARG A 147 15.60 10.40 6.49
C ARG A 147 16.66 11.07 7.36
N SER A 148 16.31 12.16 8.04
CA SER A 148 17.19 12.93 8.92
C SER A 148 17.01 12.63 10.41
N ASP A 149 15.86 12.09 10.82
CA ASP A 149 15.56 11.73 12.21
C ASP A 149 15.42 10.22 12.36
N THR A 150 16.53 9.55 12.62
CA THR A 150 16.54 8.11 12.81
C THR A 150 16.06 7.67 14.19
N SER A 151 15.65 8.59 15.08
CA SER A 151 15.22 8.27 16.44
C SER A 151 13.70 8.27 16.63
N SER A 152 12.97 8.73 15.62
CA SER A 152 11.50 8.80 15.62
C SER A 152 10.84 7.44 15.87
N GLN A 153 9.69 7.47 16.54
CA GLN A 153 8.97 6.27 16.96
C GLN A 153 7.48 6.42 16.73
N TYR A 154 6.80 5.33 16.38
CA TYR A 154 5.38 5.32 16.06
C TYR A 154 4.64 4.22 16.81
N TRP A 155 3.50 4.57 17.41
CA TRP A 155 2.56 3.60 17.95
C TRP A 155 1.99 2.70 16.86
N MET A 156 1.88 1.43 17.21
CA MET A 156 1.03 0.43 16.54
C MET A 156 0.02 -0.08 17.57
N GLY A 157 -0.97 -0.86 17.12
CA GLY A 157 -2.04 -1.41 17.93
C GLY A 157 -1.72 -2.74 18.62
N ALA A 158 -0.46 -3.11 18.82
CA ALA A 158 -0.10 -4.31 19.58
C ALA A 158 0.17 -3.99 21.05
N VAL A 159 -0.46 -4.76 21.94
CA VAL A 159 -0.34 -4.65 23.39
C VAL A 159 -0.05 -6.01 24.01
N ARG A 160 0.66 -6.01 25.13
CA ARG A 160 0.94 -7.23 25.87
C ARG A 160 -0.35 -7.75 26.49
N ASP A 161 -0.61 -9.06 26.37
CA ASP A 161 -1.81 -9.65 26.94
C ASP A 161 -1.75 -9.57 28.48
N ALA A 162 -2.87 -9.12 29.07
CA ALA A 162 -3.02 -8.99 30.51
C ALA A 162 -3.11 -10.35 31.22
N GLN A 163 -3.62 -11.37 30.54
CA GLN A 163 -3.78 -12.73 31.08
C GLN A 163 -2.52 -13.57 30.88
N ASP A 164 -1.86 -13.43 29.73
CA ASP A 164 -0.58 -14.08 29.44
C ASP A 164 0.47 -13.06 29.01
N ARG A 165 1.33 -12.65 29.93
CA ARG A 165 2.39 -11.66 29.65
C ARG A 165 3.41 -12.11 28.58
N LYS A 166 3.46 -13.40 28.23
CA LYS A 166 4.30 -13.89 27.13
C LYS A 166 3.65 -13.68 25.77
N ASN A 167 2.33 -13.48 25.74
CA ASN A 167 1.57 -13.26 24.53
C ASN A 167 1.39 -11.76 24.25
N TRP A 168 1.22 -11.44 22.97
CA TRP A 168 0.87 -10.12 22.47
C TRP A 168 -0.43 -10.22 21.69
N LYS A 169 -1.30 -9.24 21.89
CA LYS A 169 -2.57 -9.12 21.20
C LYS A 169 -2.69 -7.81 20.48
N TRP A 170 -3.38 -7.85 19.36
CA TRP A 170 -3.84 -6.65 18.70
C TRP A 170 -5.01 -6.04 19.48
N ILE A 171 -5.18 -4.73 19.34
CA ILE A 171 -6.33 -3.99 19.91
C ILE A 171 -7.70 -4.43 19.37
N ASN A 172 -7.73 -5.25 18.31
CA ASN A 172 -8.94 -5.89 17.79
C ASN A 172 -9.26 -7.23 18.51
N GLY A 173 -8.36 -7.72 19.37
CA GLY A 173 -8.53 -8.94 20.16
C GLY A 173 -7.78 -10.16 19.62
N GLU A 174 -7.30 -10.12 18.38
CA GLU A 174 -6.56 -11.21 17.75
C GLU A 174 -5.14 -11.35 18.32
N ASP A 175 -4.61 -12.58 18.31
CA ASP A 175 -3.22 -12.84 18.71
C ASP A 175 -2.23 -12.35 17.65
N VAL A 176 -1.08 -11.86 18.09
CA VAL A 176 0.01 -11.47 17.20
C VAL A 176 0.72 -12.73 16.69
N SER A 177 0.30 -13.21 15.53
CA SER A 177 0.87 -14.41 14.89
C SER A 177 2.20 -14.16 14.16
N VAL A 178 2.36 -12.98 13.56
CA VAL A 178 3.58 -12.57 12.85
C VAL A 178 4.15 -11.33 13.53
N SER A 179 5.43 -11.38 13.93
CA SER A 179 6.06 -10.28 14.66
C SER A 179 7.44 -9.94 14.11
N PHE A 180 7.84 -8.68 14.29
CA PHE A 180 9.09 -8.12 13.77
C PHE A 180 9.89 -7.41 14.85
N TRP A 181 9.98 -8.04 16.04
CA TRP A 181 10.71 -7.52 17.19
C TRP A 181 12.21 -7.38 16.90
N ASN A 182 12.79 -6.23 17.25
CA ASN A 182 14.25 -6.04 17.21
C ASN A 182 14.96 -6.86 18.29
N LEU A 183 14.36 -6.97 19.48
CA LEU A 183 14.81 -7.83 20.56
C LEU A 183 13.57 -8.38 21.28
N PRO A 184 13.52 -9.67 21.65
CA PRO A 184 12.44 -10.18 22.48
C PRO A 184 12.63 -9.70 23.93
N GLY A 185 11.60 -9.09 24.51
CA GLY A 185 11.38 -9.12 25.95
C GLY A 185 11.93 -7.96 26.78
N GLY A 186 11.37 -6.76 26.61
CA GLY A 186 11.20 -5.87 27.75
C GLY A 186 10.02 -6.30 28.65
N SER A 187 9.81 -5.56 29.75
CA SER A 187 8.68 -5.71 30.68
C SER A 187 7.50 -4.79 30.35
N GLU A 188 7.59 -4.05 29.25
CA GLU A 188 6.65 -3.01 28.88
C GLU A 188 5.45 -3.56 28.11
N ASN A 189 4.37 -2.78 28.04
CA ASN A 189 3.06 -3.32 27.64
C ASN A 189 2.55 -2.85 26.27
N CYS A 190 3.22 -1.89 25.61
CA CYS A 190 2.81 -1.36 24.31
C CYS A 190 3.92 -1.49 23.28
N ALA A 191 3.57 -1.91 22.06
CA ALA A 191 4.53 -2.03 20.97
C ALA A 191 4.63 -0.73 20.16
N ARG A 192 5.82 -0.45 19.63
CA ARG A 192 6.09 0.68 18.74
C ARG A 192 7.00 0.26 17.59
N TYR A 193 6.90 0.97 16.47
CA TYR A 193 7.96 1.03 15.47
C TYR A 193 9.09 1.94 15.97
N ASP A 194 10.33 1.46 15.94
CA ASP A 194 11.49 2.16 16.49
C ASP A 194 12.52 2.50 15.41
N GLY A 195 12.64 3.78 15.07
CA GLY A 195 13.58 4.26 14.04
C GLY A 195 15.03 3.91 14.35
N SER A 196 15.40 3.92 15.65
CA SER A 196 16.78 3.63 16.07
C SER A 196 17.16 2.16 15.87
N LYS A 197 16.15 1.32 15.66
CA LYS A 197 16.25 -0.12 15.40
C LYS A 197 15.80 -0.49 13.99
N GLY A 198 15.93 0.44 13.04
CA GLY A 198 15.60 0.19 11.64
C GLY A 198 14.10 -0.03 11.38
N TRP A 199 13.23 0.56 12.21
CA TRP A 199 11.76 0.42 12.15
C TRP A 199 11.25 -0.99 12.43
N LEU A 200 12.05 -1.79 13.12
CA LEU A 200 11.60 -3.00 13.80
C LEU A 200 10.82 -2.64 15.07
N TRP A 201 10.18 -3.65 15.67
CA TRP A 201 9.30 -3.45 16.80
C TRP A 201 10.09 -3.45 18.12
N SER A 202 9.71 -2.57 19.03
CA SER A 202 10.22 -2.50 20.40
C SER A 202 9.04 -2.34 21.36
N ASP A 203 9.13 -2.90 22.56
CA ASP A 203 8.15 -2.64 23.61
C ASP A 203 8.54 -1.39 24.40
N THR A 204 7.54 -0.64 24.86
CA THR A 204 7.75 0.59 25.62
C THR A 204 6.54 0.93 26.50
N ASN A 205 6.75 1.86 27.42
CA ASN A 205 5.73 2.32 28.34
C ASN A 205 4.59 3.01 27.58
N CYS A 206 3.37 2.50 27.74
CA CYS A 206 2.17 2.99 27.08
C CYS A 206 1.86 4.47 27.35
N ASN A 207 2.40 5.04 28.44
CA ASN A 207 2.23 6.45 28.79
C ASN A 207 3.22 7.38 28.08
N SER A 208 4.16 6.85 27.30
CA SER A 208 5.11 7.66 26.53
C SER A 208 4.40 8.40 25.41
N ASN A 209 4.79 9.64 25.13
CA ASN A 209 4.20 10.39 24.03
C ASN A 209 4.95 10.10 22.72
N LEU A 210 4.36 9.31 21.83
CA LEU A 210 4.94 8.94 20.53
C LEU A 210 4.06 9.42 19.36
N ASN A 211 4.66 9.46 18.18
CA ASN A 211 3.90 9.57 16.94
C ASN A 211 3.03 8.33 16.75
N TYR A 212 2.06 8.37 15.84
CA TYR A 212 1.15 7.23 15.66
C TYR A 212 0.63 7.13 14.23
N ILE A 213 0.23 5.91 13.87
CA ILE A 213 -0.30 5.59 12.55
C ILE A 213 -1.76 5.20 12.73
N CYS A 214 -2.67 5.99 12.16
CA CYS A 214 -4.07 5.59 12.07
C CYS A 214 -4.28 4.84 10.76
N GLN A 215 -4.81 3.61 10.85
CA GLN A 215 -5.34 2.89 9.71
C GLN A 215 -6.84 3.15 9.55
N HIS A 216 -7.29 3.23 8.30
CA HIS A 216 -8.67 3.46 7.91
C HIS A 216 -9.05 2.58 6.73
N GLN A 217 -10.35 2.29 6.61
CA GLN A 217 -10.94 1.73 5.41
C GLN A 217 -11.28 2.85 4.42
N PRO A 218 -11.19 2.60 3.10
CA PRO A 218 -11.68 3.54 2.10
C PRO A 218 -13.18 3.78 2.25
N LYS A 219 -13.63 4.97 1.86
CA LYS A 219 -15.06 5.34 1.94
C LYS A 219 -15.83 4.97 0.67
N ALA A 220 -15.13 4.80 -0.45
CA ALA A 220 -15.72 4.61 -1.77
C ALA A 220 -14.77 3.87 -2.71
N CYS A 221 -15.33 3.21 -3.71
CA CYS A 221 -14.57 2.58 -4.80
C CYS A 221 -14.26 3.56 -5.95
N GLY A 222 -14.83 4.77 -5.90
CA GLY A 222 -14.77 5.71 -7.01
C GLY A 222 -15.61 5.28 -8.21
N ARG A 223 -15.67 6.15 -9.22
CA ARG A 223 -16.38 5.85 -10.47
C ARG A 223 -15.64 4.72 -11.20
N PRO A 224 -16.30 3.58 -11.48
CA PRO A 224 -15.67 2.46 -12.18
C PRO A 224 -15.54 2.77 -13.67
N GLU A 225 -14.80 1.91 -14.36
CA GLU A 225 -14.75 1.91 -15.82
C GLU A 225 -16.14 1.62 -16.41
N GLN A 226 -16.48 2.37 -17.45
CA GLN A 226 -17.69 2.19 -18.25
C GLN A 226 -17.28 1.60 -19.60
N PRO A 227 -17.72 0.37 -19.92
CA PRO A 227 -17.44 -0.24 -21.21
C PRO A 227 -17.96 0.62 -22.38
N PRO A 228 -17.29 0.61 -23.55
CA PRO A 228 -17.84 1.21 -24.75
C PRO A 228 -19.22 0.63 -25.10
N ASN A 229 -20.10 1.43 -25.69
CA ASN A 229 -21.47 1.05 -26.07
C ASN A 229 -22.28 0.49 -24.89
N SER A 230 -22.15 1.13 -23.72
CA SER A 230 -22.88 0.76 -22.51
C SER A 230 -23.35 1.97 -21.73
N THR A 231 -24.38 1.76 -20.93
CA THR A 231 -24.90 2.69 -19.92
C THR A 231 -24.62 2.13 -18.53
N MET A 232 -24.16 2.99 -17.62
CA MET A 232 -23.95 2.66 -16.21
C MET A 232 -24.93 3.42 -15.33
N VAL A 233 -25.66 2.71 -14.48
CA VAL A 233 -26.62 3.27 -13.53
C VAL A 233 -26.08 3.07 -12.11
N ALA A 234 -25.90 4.17 -11.38
CA ALA A 234 -25.42 4.15 -10.00
C ALA A 234 -26.01 5.32 -9.19
N LYS A 235 -26.43 5.05 -7.95
CA LYS A 235 -26.87 6.11 -7.01
C LYS A 235 -25.69 6.84 -6.38
N ASN A 236 -24.64 6.09 -6.04
CA ASN A 236 -23.37 6.55 -5.49
C ASN A 236 -22.31 5.45 -5.67
N PHE A 237 -21.07 5.72 -5.27
CA PHE A 237 -19.94 4.80 -5.38
C PHE A 237 -19.31 4.45 -4.01
N ASN A 238 -20.07 4.64 -2.94
CA ASN A 238 -19.59 4.37 -1.58
C ASN A 238 -19.46 2.87 -1.34
N VAL A 239 -18.69 2.48 -0.33
CA VAL A 239 -18.63 1.09 0.12
C VAL A 239 -20.05 0.56 0.40
N GLY A 240 -20.34 -0.63 -0.13
CA GLY A 240 -21.65 -1.28 -0.09
C GLY A 240 -22.60 -0.88 -1.23
N ALA A 241 -22.26 0.11 -2.07
CA ALA A 241 -23.09 0.49 -3.20
C ALA A 241 -23.01 -0.54 -4.34
N THR A 242 -24.15 -0.80 -4.97
CA THR A 242 -24.24 -1.60 -6.19
C THR A 242 -24.47 -0.69 -7.40
N ILE A 243 -23.73 -0.97 -8.47
CA ILE A 243 -23.87 -0.32 -9.77
C ILE A 243 -24.37 -1.35 -10.78
N GLU A 244 -25.11 -0.90 -11.78
CA GLU A 244 -25.65 -1.75 -12.84
C GLU A 244 -25.21 -1.26 -14.22
N TYR A 245 -25.01 -2.20 -15.14
CA TYR A 245 -24.59 -1.96 -16.51
C TYR A 245 -25.63 -2.52 -17.48
N SER A 246 -25.86 -1.78 -18.56
CA SER A 246 -26.64 -2.24 -19.71
C SER A 246 -25.89 -1.91 -20.99
N CYS A 247 -25.88 -2.83 -21.96
CA CYS A 247 -25.32 -2.53 -23.27
C CYS A 247 -26.34 -1.76 -24.13
N ASP A 248 -25.82 -0.91 -25.00
CA ASP A 248 -26.63 -0.19 -25.97
C ASP A 248 -27.24 -1.15 -27.00
N GLU A 249 -28.23 -0.68 -27.75
CA GLU A 249 -28.95 -1.51 -28.73
C GLU A 249 -28.00 -2.20 -29.73
N GLY A 250 -28.28 -3.47 -30.03
CA GLY A 250 -27.45 -4.29 -30.91
C GLY A 250 -26.18 -4.84 -30.27
N HIS A 251 -25.99 -4.69 -28.94
CA HIS A 251 -24.88 -5.28 -28.21
C HIS A 251 -25.37 -6.20 -27.07
N LEU A 252 -24.68 -7.31 -26.89
CA LEU A 252 -24.85 -8.29 -25.83
C LEU A 252 -23.86 -8.03 -24.69
N LEU A 253 -24.37 -8.02 -23.46
CA LEU A 253 -23.56 -7.90 -22.25
C LEU A 253 -22.89 -9.23 -21.92
N VAL A 254 -21.56 -9.23 -21.84
CA VAL A 254 -20.75 -10.38 -21.43
C VAL A 254 -20.05 -10.04 -20.12
N GLY A 255 -20.43 -10.74 -19.04
CA GLY A 255 -19.90 -10.52 -17.69
C GLY A 255 -21.00 -10.13 -16.69
N PRO A 256 -20.64 -9.53 -15.55
CA PRO A 256 -21.59 -9.20 -14.49
C PRO A 256 -22.46 -8.00 -14.89
N VAL A 257 -23.79 -8.13 -14.74
CA VAL A 257 -24.75 -7.04 -14.95
C VAL A 257 -24.63 -5.98 -13.85
N ALA A 258 -24.24 -6.40 -12.64
CA ALA A 258 -24.12 -5.53 -11.49
C ALA A 258 -22.81 -5.79 -10.74
N ARG A 259 -22.23 -4.75 -10.16
CA ARG A 259 -21.00 -4.83 -9.35
C ARG A 259 -21.22 -4.12 -8.03
N THR A 260 -20.65 -4.65 -6.95
CA THR A 260 -20.78 -4.09 -5.59
C THR A 260 -19.43 -3.59 -5.08
N CYS A 261 -19.42 -2.37 -4.54
CA CYS A 261 -18.23 -1.77 -3.94
C CYS A 261 -17.90 -2.42 -2.60
N LEU A 262 -16.74 -3.06 -2.49
CA LEU A 262 -16.29 -3.75 -1.29
C LEU A 262 -15.60 -2.81 -0.28
N PRO A 263 -15.48 -3.21 1.00
CA PRO A 263 -14.75 -2.45 2.02
C PRO A 263 -13.28 -2.18 1.68
N THR A 264 -12.69 -2.95 0.76
CA THR A 264 -11.32 -2.75 0.25
C THR A 264 -11.19 -1.55 -0.69
N GLY A 265 -12.30 -0.91 -1.08
CA GLY A 265 -12.32 0.19 -2.05
C GLY A 265 -12.23 -0.28 -3.51
N PHE A 266 -12.51 -1.56 -3.76
CA PHE A 266 -12.61 -2.17 -5.09
C PHE A 266 -13.98 -2.82 -5.30
N TYR A 267 -14.39 -2.94 -6.56
CA TYR A 267 -15.60 -3.69 -6.90
C TYR A 267 -15.31 -5.19 -6.84
N ASN A 268 -16.34 -5.98 -6.48
CA ASN A 268 -16.26 -7.43 -6.33
C ASN A 268 -15.84 -8.21 -7.58
N GLU A 269 -16.11 -7.66 -8.76
CA GLU A 269 -15.88 -8.32 -10.06
C GLU A 269 -15.30 -7.36 -11.09
N PHE A 270 -14.86 -7.89 -12.23
CA PHE A 270 -14.38 -7.11 -13.38
C PHE A 270 -15.54 -6.42 -14.12
N PRO A 271 -15.30 -5.29 -14.81
CA PRO A 271 -16.34 -4.66 -15.63
C PRO A 271 -16.83 -5.63 -16.74
N PRO A 272 -18.13 -5.62 -17.08
CA PRO A 272 -18.62 -6.38 -18.22
C PRO A 272 -18.08 -5.82 -19.54
N VAL A 273 -18.27 -6.55 -20.64
CA VAL A 273 -17.93 -6.08 -21.99
C VAL A 273 -19.16 -6.18 -22.88
N CYS A 274 -19.43 -5.12 -23.64
CA CYS A 274 -20.50 -5.12 -24.65
C CYS A 274 -19.94 -5.59 -25.99
N LYS A 275 -20.51 -6.68 -26.52
CA LYS A 275 -20.12 -7.24 -27.82
C LYS A 275 -21.28 -7.16 -28.79
N ARG A 276 -21.00 -6.82 -30.05
CA ARG A 276 -21.99 -6.86 -31.12
C ARG A 276 -22.29 -8.30 -31.54
#